data_AF-I0FF76-F1
#
_entry.id   AF-I0FF76-F1
#
_cell.length_a   1.000
_cell.length_b   1.000
_cell.length_c   1.000
_cell.angle_alpha   90.00
_cell.angle_beta   90.00
_cell.angle_gamma   90.00
#
_symmetry.space_group_name_H-M   'P 1'
#
loop_
_entity.id
_entity.type
_entity.pdbx_description
1 polymer ?
#
loop_
_entity_poly.entity_id
_entity_poly.type
_entity_poly.pdbx_seq_one_letter_code
_entity_poly.pdbx_strand_id
1 'polypeptide(L)'
;MQELAKIGDKSKESVKEGKESELDKAIASAKGILTTLKGHIEALKDIGDGNKVVAVSSNQSGVSADENELKVAHNALKGIMDAGKIGGAIKEPILSNLTLAQASIGGTDAKNGAKVLTAGAVAGGTSGPEAALIVSSVRGEEILGAIVKSIEGDATGTIGANVDGSTSALKFARGGATAANLSQDTALAGAVSGGIALRSLVKGGKLASHNANSDEKAVQSAGITAVNRAIRSSRRCN
;
A
#
# COMPACT_ATOMS: atom_id res chain seq x y z
N MET A 1 5.05 1.91 26.03
CA MET A 1 4.06 2.15 27.12
C MET A 1 4.69 2.08 28.50
N GLN A 2 5.41 1.00 28.86
CA GLN A 2 6.04 0.88 30.18
C GLN A 2 7.04 2.02 30.50
N GLU A 3 7.90 2.42 29.56
CA GLU A 3 8.83 3.54 29.78
C GLU A 3 8.12 4.90 29.97
N LEU A 4 7.05 5.19 29.21
CA LEU A 4 6.25 6.42 29.39
C LEU A 4 5.50 6.43 30.74
N ALA A 5 5.13 5.26 31.26
CA ALA A 5 4.55 5.17 32.61
C ALA A 5 5.59 5.53 33.68
N LYS A 6 6.80 4.98 33.58
CA LYS A 6 7.91 5.29 34.49
C LYS A 6 8.30 6.77 34.49
N ILE A 7 8.28 7.44 33.33
CA ILE A 7 8.59 8.88 33.22
C ILE A 7 7.51 9.73 33.89
N GLY A 8 6.22 9.37 33.70
CA GLY A 8 5.12 10.07 34.35
C GLY A 8 5.18 9.97 35.87
N ASP A 9 5.49 8.78 36.40
CA ASP A 9 5.59 8.57 37.84
C ASP A 9 6.75 9.36 38.47
N LYS A 10 7.91 9.46 37.79
CA LYS A 10 9.03 10.31 38.23
C LYS A 10 8.73 11.80 38.22
N SER A 11 7.85 12.26 37.31
CA SER A 11 7.48 13.67 37.22
C SER A 11 6.55 14.12 38.35
N LYS A 12 5.69 13.21 38.84
CA LYS A 12 4.83 13.45 40.00
C LYS A 12 5.63 13.62 41.29
N GLU A 13 6.77 12.95 41.39
CA GLU A 13 7.71 13.08 42.52
C GLU A 13 8.40 14.46 42.60
N SER A 14 8.33 15.27 41.54
CA SER A 14 9.12 16.51 41.40
C SER A 14 8.30 17.81 41.28
N VAL A 15 6.96 17.77 41.40
CA VAL A 15 6.09 18.96 41.23
C VAL A 15 5.33 19.30 42.52
N LYS A 16 5.58 20.50 43.05
CA LYS A 16 4.75 21.14 44.09
C LYS A 16 3.33 21.38 43.55
N GLU A 17 2.34 21.06 44.37
CA GLU A 17 0.89 21.12 44.13
C GLU A 17 0.43 22.34 43.30
N GLY A 18 -0.46 22.08 42.32
CA GLY A 18 -1.34 23.11 41.75
C GLY A 18 -1.39 23.23 40.23
N LYS A 19 -0.51 22.56 39.48
CA LYS A 19 -0.61 22.44 38.01
C LYS A 19 -0.33 21.01 37.65
N GLU A 20 -1.33 20.28 37.16
CA GLU A 20 -1.10 19.09 36.35
C GLU A 20 -0.04 19.48 35.32
N SER A 21 1.17 18.93 35.46
CA SER A 21 2.33 19.50 34.79
C SER A 21 2.10 19.38 33.29
N GLU A 22 2.50 20.37 32.48
CA GLU A 22 2.42 20.26 31.01
C GLU A 22 3.08 18.95 30.50
N LEU A 23 4.01 18.39 31.30
CA LEU A 23 4.59 17.07 31.11
C LEU A 23 3.57 15.92 31.27
N ASP A 24 2.71 15.92 32.29
CA ASP A 24 1.67 14.90 32.48
C ASP A 24 0.69 14.86 31.31
N LYS A 25 0.29 16.04 30.81
CA LYS A 25 -0.56 16.17 29.61
C LYS A 25 0.14 15.62 28.37
N ALA A 26 1.43 15.95 28.18
CA ALA A 26 2.22 15.42 27.08
C ALA A 26 2.37 13.89 27.14
N ILE A 27 2.56 13.32 28.34
CA ILE A 27 2.66 11.88 28.56
C ILE A 27 1.33 11.19 28.29
N ALA A 28 0.21 11.76 28.74
CA ALA A 28 -1.13 11.25 28.44
C ALA A 28 -1.42 11.24 26.94
N SER A 29 -1.09 12.34 26.24
CA SER A 29 -1.21 12.45 24.78
C SER A 29 -0.37 11.37 24.06
N ALA A 30 0.90 11.22 24.45
CA ALA A 30 1.80 10.21 23.86
C ALA A 30 1.29 8.77 24.10
N LYS A 31 0.73 8.46 25.28
CA LYS A 31 0.09 7.17 25.57
C LYS A 31 -1.14 6.93 24.70
N GLY A 32 -1.95 7.96 24.45
CA GLY A 32 -3.09 7.91 23.54
C GLY A 32 -2.66 7.55 22.12
N ILE A 33 -1.71 8.29 21.55
CA ILE A 33 -1.18 8.04 20.19
C ILE A 33 -0.61 6.62 20.08
N LEU A 34 0.16 6.17 21.08
CA LEU A 34 0.75 4.82 21.06
C LEU A 34 -0.30 3.72 21.14
N THR A 35 -1.40 3.93 21.89
CA THR A 35 -2.52 2.99 21.95
C THR A 35 -3.21 2.87 20.60
N THR A 36 -3.47 3.99 19.92
CA THR A 36 -4.04 4.03 18.57
C THR A 36 -3.13 3.34 17.55
N LEU A 37 -1.82 3.65 17.57
CA LEU A 37 -0.83 2.99 16.71
C LEU A 37 -0.80 1.48 16.92
N LYS A 38 -0.82 1.04 18.19
CA LYS A 38 -0.88 -0.39 18.51
C LYS A 38 -2.14 -1.03 17.92
N GLY A 39 -3.31 -0.41 18.07
CA GLY A 39 -4.57 -0.91 17.51
C GLY A 39 -4.50 -1.12 15.99
N HIS A 40 -3.96 -0.15 15.25
CA HIS A 40 -3.80 -0.29 13.80
C HIS A 40 -2.75 -1.35 13.42
N ILE A 41 -1.65 -1.49 14.17
CA ILE A 41 -0.65 -2.55 13.91
C ILE A 41 -1.25 -3.94 14.17
N GLU A 42 -2.04 -4.11 15.23
CA GLU A 42 -2.74 -5.37 15.52
C GLU A 42 -3.74 -5.71 14.41
N ALA A 43 -4.44 -4.71 13.85
CA ALA A 43 -5.34 -4.92 12.71
C ALA A 43 -4.61 -5.43 11.45
N LEU A 44 -3.32 -5.12 11.27
CA LEU A 44 -2.50 -5.61 10.15
C LEU A 44 -1.93 -7.03 10.37
N LYS A 45 -2.11 -7.63 11.55
CA LYS A 45 -1.49 -8.92 11.87
C LYS A 45 -2.02 -10.07 11.01
N ASP A 46 -3.33 -10.07 10.76
CA ASP A 46 -4.03 -11.21 10.16
C ASP A 46 -4.49 -10.98 8.72
N ILE A 47 -4.18 -9.81 8.14
CA ILE A 47 -4.57 -9.47 6.74
C ILE A 47 -3.82 -10.29 5.69
N GLY A 48 -2.70 -10.93 6.07
CA GLY A 48 -1.87 -11.74 5.18
C GLY A 48 -2.35 -13.19 5.08
N ASP A 49 -1.97 -13.89 4.02
CA ASP A 49 -2.40 -15.28 3.79
C ASP A 49 -1.61 -16.34 4.61
N GLY A 50 -0.69 -15.91 5.48
CA GLY A 50 0.21 -16.80 6.23
C GLY A 50 1.24 -17.52 5.37
N ASN A 51 1.26 -17.28 4.05
CA ASN A 51 2.18 -17.86 3.08
C ASN A 51 3.17 -16.78 2.60
N LYS A 52 3.45 -16.75 1.29
CA LYS A 52 4.40 -15.83 0.68
C LYS A 52 3.75 -14.47 0.50
N VAL A 53 4.49 -13.40 0.83
CA VAL A 53 4.14 -11.97 0.59
C VAL A 53 3.77 -11.67 -0.87
N VAL A 54 4.07 -12.60 -1.80
CA VAL A 54 3.51 -12.63 -3.15
C VAL A 54 3.34 -14.09 -3.57
N ALA A 55 2.10 -14.53 -3.75
CA ALA A 55 1.77 -15.84 -4.29
C ALA A 55 1.62 -15.77 -5.81
N VAL A 56 2.72 -15.99 -6.55
CA VAL A 56 2.73 -16.02 -8.02
C VAL A 56 3.29 -17.36 -8.49
N SER A 57 2.61 -17.96 -9.47
CA SER A 57 3.05 -19.13 -10.21
C SER A 57 3.11 -18.82 -11.70
N SER A 58 3.70 -19.70 -12.51
CA SER A 58 3.69 -19.56 -13.96
C SER A 58 2.25 -19.62 -14.54
N ASN A 59 1.96 -18.81 -15.57
CA ASN A 59 0.64 -18.70 -16.23
C ASN A 59 -0.54 -18.58 -15.24
N GLN A 60 -0.34 -17.82 -14.17
CA GLN A 60 -1.34 -17.68 -13.12
C GLN A 60 -2.38 -16.64 -13.51
N SER A 61 -3.66 -16.98 -13.33
CA SER A 61 -4.72 -15.97 -13.34
C SER A 61 -4.70 -15.19 -12.03
N GLY A 62 -4.81 -13.87 -12.12
CA GLY A 62 -4.85 -13.04 -10.93
C GLY A 62 -6.14 -13.25 -10.14
N VAL A 63 -6.10 -12.94 -8.86
CA VAL A 63 -7.24 -13.02 -7.95
C VAL A 63 -7.37 -11.70 -7.22
N SER A 64 -8.59 -11.16 -7.18
CA SER A 64 -8.88 -9.93 -6.45
C SER A 64 -8.54 -10.07 -4.98
N ALA A 65 -7.98 -9.01 -4.39
CA ALA A 65 -7.81 -8.94 -2.94
C ALA A 65 -9.18 -9.06 -2.26
N ASP A 66 -9.26 -9.78 -1.14
CA ASP A 66 -10.49 -9.85 -0.35
C ASP A 66 -10.95 -8.43 0.04
N GLU A 67 -12.24 -8.16 -0.12
CA GLU A 67 -12.78 -6.81 0.12
C GLU A 67 -12.63 -6.37 1.57
N ASN A 68 -12.95 -7.25 2.53
CA ASN A 68 -12.92 -6.91 3.94
C ASN A 68 -11.49 -6.71 4.41
N GLU A 69 -10.60 -7.64 4.04
CA GLU A 69 -9.19 -7.54 4.39
C GLU A 69 -8.52 -6.33 3.72
N LEU A 70 -8.93 -5.97 2.50
CA LEU A 70 -8.45 -4.78 1.82
C LEU A 70 -8.87 -3.50 2.56
N LYS A 71 -10.11 -3.43 3.06
CA LYS A 71 -10.58 -2.31 3.90
C LYS A 71 -9.81 -2.24 5.21
N VAL A 72 -9.58 -3.37 5.88
CA VAL A 72 -8.77 -3.45 7.10
C VAL A 72 -7.35 -2.95 6.85
N ALA A 73 -6.69 -3.43 5.80
CA ALA A 73 -5.35 -3.01 5.42
C ALA A 73 -5.29 -1.50 5.12
N HIS A 74 -6.23 -0.98 4.33
CA HIS A 74 -6.34 0.44 4.02
C HIS A 74 -6.51 1.30 5.28
N ASN A 75 -7.48 0.95 6.13
CA ASN A 75 -7.83 1.73 7.31
C ASN A 75 -6.72 1.71 8.35
N ALA A 76 -6.02 0.58 8.51
CA ALA A 76 -4.88 0.49 9.41
C ALA A 76 -3.68 1.30 8.89
N LEU A 77 -3.34 1.21 7.60
CA LEU A 77 -2.24 2.01 7.01
C LEU A 77 -2.54 3.51 7.08
N LYS A 78 -3.78 3.92 6.80
CA LYS A 78 -4.23 5.31 6.94
C LYS A 78 -4.18 5.78 8.40
N GLY A 79 -4.67 4.98 9.33
CA GLY A 79 -4.64 5.29 10.76
C GLY A 79 -3.22 5.43 11.33
N ILE A 80 -2.28 4.58 10.89
CA ILE A 80 -0.85 4.71 11.25
C ILE A 80 -0.28 6.04 10.73
N MET A 81 -0.60 6.40 9.49
CA MET A 81 -0.17 7.66 8.89
C MET A 81 -0.72 8.87 9.65
N ASP A 82 -2.02 8.87 9.95
CA ASP A 82 -2.67 9.98 10.64
C ASP A 82 -2.17 10.13 12.08
N ALA A 83 -1.96 9.02 12.80
CA ALA A 83 -1.32 9.04 14.12
C ALA A 83 0.12 9.58 14.07
N GLY A 84 0.89 9.24 13.03
CA GLY A 84 2.24 9.76 12.81
C GLY A 84 2.28 11.26 12.50
N LYS A 85 1.28 11.79 11.78
CA LYS A 85 1.11 13.23 11.54
C LYS A 85 0.77 13.99 12.82
N ILE A 86 -0.15 13.46 13.63
CA ILE A 86 -0.50 14.06 14.94
C ILE A 86 0.74 14.17 15.83
N GLY A 87 1.64 13.17 15.77
CA GLY A 87 2.92 13.18 16.47
C GLY A 87 4.00 14.10 15.87
N GLY A 88 3.74 14.80 14.76
CA GLY A 88 4.69 15.68 14.07
C GLY A 88 5.86 14.98 13.37
N ALA A 89 5.86 13.64 13.31
CA ALA A 89 7.00 12.84 12.85
C ALA A 89 6.95 12.51 11.35
N ILE A 90 5.80 12.66 10.69
CA ILE A 90 5.58 12.22 9.32
C ILE A 90 4.96 13.36 8.48
N LYS A 91 5.56 13.62 7.31
CA LYS A 91 5.03 14.55 6.30
C LYS A 91 3.80 13.97 5.60
N GLU A 92 2.95 14.84 5.07
CA GLU A 92 1.80 14.36 4.31
C GLU A 92 2.23 13.51 3.10
N PRO A 93 1.56 12.36 2.85
CA PRO A 93 1.85 11.53 1.70
C PRO A 93 1.65 12.29 0.40
N ILE A 94 2.61 12.15 -0.50
CA ILE A 94 2.58 12.74 -1.83
C ILE A 94 1.94 11.76 -2.82
N LEU A 95 1.18 12.27 -3.78
CA LEU A 95 0.72 11.47 -4.92
C LEU A 95 1.71 11.63 -6.06
N SER A 96 2.01 10.53 -6.76
CA SER A 96 2.73 10.61 -8.01
C SER A 96 1.79 11.08 -9.12
N ASN A 97 2.22 12.05 -9.91
CA ASN A 97 1.58 12.43 -11.18
C ASN A 97 2.15 11.65 -12.37
N LEU A 98 3.06 10.69 -12.13
CA LEU A 98 3.68 9.88 -13.15
C LEU A 98 2.64 8.94 -13.76
N THR A 99 2.45 9.04 -15.07
CA THR A 99 1.52 8.21 -15.83
C THR A 99 2.22 6.95 -16.38
N LEU A 100 1.47 5.96 -16.86
CA LEU A 100 2.01 4.76 -17.50
C LEU A 100 2.46 4.99 -18.95
N ALA A 101 2.31 6.19 -19.49
CA ALA A 101 2.77 6.51 -20.84
C ALA A 101 4.25 6.16 -20.99
N GLN A 102 4.62 5.49 -22.09
CA GLN A 102 5.98 5.01 -22.34
C GLN A 102 7.04 6.12 -22.18
N ALA A 103 6.74 7.35 -22.63
CA ALA A 103 7.65 8.49 -22.49
C ALA A 103 7.91 8.91 -21.03
N SER A 104 7.07 8.50 -20.09
CA SER A 104 7.18 8.82 -18.65
C SER A 104 8.03 7.80 -17.89
N ILE A 105 7.88 6.51 -18.19
CA ILE A 105 8.45 5.40 -17.40
C ILE A 105 9.60 4.70 -18.15
N GLY A 106 9.66 4.82 -19.48
CA GLY A 106 10.52 4.02 -20.34
C GLY A 106 9.90 2.67 -20.70
N GLY A 107 10.74 1.70 -21.06
CA GLY A 107 10.30 0.36 -21.45
C GLY A 107 9.79 0.29 -22.89
N THR A 108 9.25 -0.87 -23.27
CA THR A 108 8.65 -1.07 -24.59
C THR A 108 7.18 -0.64 -24.57
N ASP A 109 6.47 -1.00 -23.49
CA ASP A 109 5.06 -0.66 -23.31
C ASP A 109 4.70 -0.75 -21.81
N ALA A 110 5.13 0.25 -21.03
CA ALA A 110 5.04 0.25 -19.56
C ALA A 110 3.63 0.00 -19.03
N LYS A 111 2.57 0.46 -19.72
CA LYS A 111 1.18 0.18 -19.33
C LYS A 111 0.83 -1.31 -19.30
N ASN A 112 1.57 -2.19 -19.97
CA ASN A 112 1.37 -3.63 -19.84
C ASN A 112 1.67 -4.13 -18.43
N GLY A 113 2.49 -3.41 -17.66
CA GLY A 113 2.74 -3.72 -16.26
C GLY A 113 1.50 -3.74 -15.39
N ALA A 114 0.49 -2.92 -15.70
CA ALA A 114 -0.77 -2.92 -14.95
C ALA A 114 -1.60 -4.20 -15.13
N LYS A 115 -1.35 -4.98 -16.20
CA LYS A 115 -2.10 -6.21 -16.49
C LYS A 115 -1.89 -7.30 -15.44
N VAL A 116 -0.84 -7.23 -14.62
CA VAL A 116 -0.62 -8.12 -13.47
C VAL A 116 -1.73 -7.99 -12.41
N LEU A 117 -2.56 -6.94 -12.49
CA LEU A 117 -3.71 -6.72 -11.63
C LEU A 117 -5.04 -7.20 -12.26
N THR A 118 -5.00 -7.87 -13.40
CA THR A 118 -6.17 -8.57 -13.95
C THR A 118 -6.65 -9.63 -12.95
N ALA A 119 -7.97 -9.82 -12.83
CA ALA A 119 -8.58 -10.82 -11.96
C ALA A 119 -9.38 -11.83 -12.81
N GLY A 120 -9.18 -13.13 -12.60
CA GLY A 120 -9.84 -14.18 -13.39
C GLY A 120 -9.24 -14.43 -14.77
N ALA A 121 -8.13 -13.77 -15.11
CA ALA A 121 -7.36 -14.03 -16.32
C ALA A 121 -5.86 -13.81 -16.10
N VAL A 122 -5.05 -14.33 -17.03
CA VAL A 122 -3.60 -14.13 -17.08
C VAL A 122 -3.25 -12.71 -17.57
N ALA A 123 -2.10 -12.19 -17.19
CA ALA A 123 -1.70 -10.81 -17.52
C ALA A 123 -1.38 -10.61 -19.02
N GLY A 124 -1.05 -11.69 -19.74
CA GLY A 124 -0.51 -11.63 -21.10
C GLY A 124 1.00 -11.31 -21.12
N GLY A 125 1.62 -11.42 -22.29
CA GLY A 125 3.08 -11.28 -22.44
C GLY A 125 3.64 -9.95 -21.93
N THR A 126 4.89 -10.01 -21.43
CA THR A 126 5.73 -8.88 -20.94
C THR A 126 5.17 -8.07 -19.76
N SER A 127 4.10 -8.53 -19.11
CA SER A 127 3.47 -7.79 -18.01
C SER A 127 4.34 -7.72 -16.74
N GLY A 128 5.10 -8.76 -16.44
CA GLY A 128 5.99 -8.84 -15.27
C GLY A 128 7.15 -7.84 -15.32
N PRO A 129 7.99 -7.83 -16.38
CA PRO A 129 9.08 -6.86 -16.51
C PRO A 129 8.58 -5.41 -16.48
N GLU A 130 7.47 -5.12 -17.15
CA GLU A 130 6.89 -3.77 -17.16
C GLU A 130 6.28 -3.42 -15.79
N ALA A 131 5.70 -4.37 -15.05
CA ALA A 131 5.25 -4.14 -13.67
C ALA A 131 6.42 -3.80 -12.74
N ALA A 132 7.54 -4.51 -12.87
CA ALA A 132 8.75 -4.23 -12.13
C ALA A 132 9.28 -2.83 -12.45
N LEU A 133 9.24 -2.42 -13.73
CA LEU A 133 9.61 -1.08 -14.17
C LEU A 133 8.72 -0.01 -13.54
N ILE A 134 7.38 -0.14 -13.61
CA ILE A 134 6.43 0.80 -12.97
C ILE A 134 6.77 0.98 -11.49
N VAL A 135 6.87 -0.13 -10.75
CA VAL A 135 7.15 -0.09 -9.30
C VAL A 135 8.51 0.54 -9.02
N SER A 136 9.50 0.33 -9.89
CA SER A 136 10.82 0.91 -9.75
C SER A 136 10.85 2.43 -9.94
N SER A 137 9.97 2.97 -10.80
CA SER A 137 9.89 4.39 -11.17
C SER A 137 9.14 5.25 -10.15
N VAL A 138 8.47 4.64 -9.17
CA VAL A 138 7.75 5.37 -8.11
C VAL A 138 8.43 5.23 -6.76
N ARG A 139 8.39 6.30 -5.97
CA ARG A 139 8.92 6.33 -4.61
C ARG A 139 8.00 5.62 -3.64
N GLY A 140 8.55 5.12 -2.53
CA GLY A 140 7.74 4.43 -1.51
C GLY A 140 6.66 5.32 -0.91
N GLU A 141 6.95 6.62 -0.76
CA GLU A 141 6.03 7.64 -0.26
C GLU A 141 4.86 7.89 -1.22
N GLU A 142 5.08 7.71 -2.52
CA GLU A 142 4.05 7.83 -3.55
C GLU A 142 3.16 6.60 -3.62
N ILE A 143 3.75 5.40 -3.43
CA ILE A 143 2.98 4.15 -3.28
C ILE A 143 2.10 4.23 -2.04
N LEU A 144 2.69 4.57 -0.89
CA LEU A 144 1.95 4.71 0.36
C LEU A 144 0.90 5.82 0.27
N GLY A 145 1.24 6.94 -0.37
CA GLY A 145 0.32 8.04 -0.64
C GLY A 145 -0.89 7.63 -1.46
N ALA A 146 -0.69 6.85 -2.53
CA ALA A 146 -1.78 6.35 -3.35
C ALA A 146 -2.70 5.39 -2.57
N ILE A 147 -2.15 4.59 -1.67
CA ILE A 147 -2.93 3.70 -0.79
C ILE A 147 -3.78 4.53 0.19
N VAL A 148 -3.16 5.38 1.01
CA VAL A 148 -3.87 6.08 2.10
C VAL A 148 -4.80 7.20 1.65
N LYS A 149 -4.59 7.73 0.43
CA LYS A 149 -5.49 8.71 -0.20
C LYS A 149 -6.60 8.07 -1.03
N SER A 150 -6.60 6.75 -1.18
CA SER A 150 -7.77 6.05 -1.74
C SER A 150 -8.97 6.21 -0.81
N ILE A 151 -10.17 6.02 -1.36
CA ILE A 151 -11.41 6.04 -0.58
C ILE A 151 -11.74 4.59 -0.22
N GLU A 152 -12.12 4.32 1.03
CA GLU A 152 -12.43 2.95 1.48
C GLU A 152 -13.47 2.25 0.59
N GLY A 153 -14.48 3.00 0.12
CA GLY A 153 -15.51 2.50 -0.80
C GLY A 153 -14.97 1.94 -2.11
N ASP A 154 -13.77 2.33 -2.55
CA ASP A 154 -13.13 1.78 -3.75
C ASP A 154 -12.79 0.28 -3.61
N ALA A 155 -12.71 -0.25 -2.38
CA ALA A 155 -12.51 -1.68 -2.14
C ALA A 155 -13.72 -2.54 -2.58
N THR A 156 -14.91 -1.94 -2.67
CA THR A 156 -16.14 -2.65 -3.12
C THR A 156 -16.20 -2.79 -4.64
N GLY A 157 -15.54 -1.91 -5.38
CA GLY A 157 -15.62 -1.83 -6.83
C GLY A 157 -14.60 -2.72 -7.56
N THR A 158 -14.93 -3.08 -8.79
CA THR A 158 -13.99 -3.69 -9.76
C THR A 158 -13.83 -2.78 -10.97
N ILE A 159 -12.78 -3.02 -11.75
CA ILE A 159 -12.49 -2.28 -12.99
C ILE A 159 -13.29 -2.88 -14.15
N GLY A 160 -14.37 -2.21 -14.53
CA GLY A 160 -15.23 -2.59 -15.66
C GLY A 160 -14.97 -1.80 -16.95
N ALA A 161 -14.27 -0.67 -16.87
CA ALA A 161 -13.92 0.20 -18.00
C ALA A 161 -12.44 0.57 -17.94
N ASN A 162 -11.95 1.26 -18.97
CA ASN A 162 -10.56 1.73 -19.02
C ASN A 162 -10.23 2.56 -17.78
N VAL A 163 -9.12 2.21 -17.13
CA VAL A 163 -8.58 2.99 -16.01
C VAL A 163 -8.00 4.32 -16.50
N ASP A 164 -7.92 5.26 -15.59
CA ASP A 164 -7.42 6.60 -15.85
C ASP A 164 -6.68 7.16 -14.62
N GLY A 165 -6.35 8.46 -14.67
CA GLY A 165 -5.67 9.15 -13.58
C GLY A 165 -6.46 9.27 -12.28
N SER A 166 -7.75 8.95 -12.29
CA SER A 166 -8.63 8.95 -11.11
C SER A 166 -8.77 7.56 -10.46
N THR A 167 -8.27 6.51 -11.12
CA THR A 167 -8.38 5.15 -10.61
C THR A 167 -7.47 4.94 -9.40
N SER A 168 -8.05 4.58 -8.26
CA SER A 168 -7.34 4.46 -6.99
C SER A 168 -6.59 3.13 -6.82
N ALA A 169 -5.64 3.11 -5.88
CA ALA A 169 -4.88 1.90 -5.55
C ALA A 169 -5.79 0.76 -5.06
N LEU A 170 -6.87 1.08 -4.35
CA LEU A 170 -7.86 0.09 -3.88
C LEU A 170 -8.61 -0.55 -5.06
N LYS A 171 -9.06 0.24 -6.03
CA LYS A 171 -9.67 -0.29 -7.27
C LYS A 171 -8.70 -1.16 -8.06
N PHE A 172 -7.43 -0.76 -8.14
CA PHE A 172 -6.39 -1.59 -8.75
C PHE A 172 -6.16 -2.92 -7.99
N ALA A 173 -6.18 -2.90 -6.65
CA ALA A 173 -6.08 -4.12 -5.84
C ALA A 173 -7.28 -5.06 -6.01
N ARG A 174 -8.47 -4.52 -6.36
CA ARG A 174 -9.67 -5.29 -6.72
C ARG A 174 -9.66 -5.74 -8.19
N GLY A 175 -9.02 -4.98 -9.06
CA GLY A 175 -8.74 -5.35 -10.45
C GLY A 175 -10.01 -5.50 -11.29
N GLY A 176 -9.86 -6.10 -12.48
CA GLY A 176 -10.96 -6.38 -13.39
C GLY A 176 -10.64 -7.58 -14.29
N ALA A 177 -11.66 -8.15 -14.93
CA ALA A 177 -11.51 -9.34 -15.77
C ALA A 177 -10.83 -9.07 -17.12
N THR A 178 -10.82 -7.81 -17.57
CA THR A 178 -10.30 -7.43 -18.88
C THR A 178 -8.94 -6.74 -18.74
N ALA A 179 -7.86 -7.45 -19.06
CA ALA A 179 -6.49 -6.92 -18.97
C ALA A 179 -6.29 -5.59 -19.74
N ALA A 180 -6.95 -5.43 -20.89
CA ALA A 180 -6.88 -4.20 -21.69
C ALA A 180 -7.42 -2.97 -20.92
N ASN A 181 -8.44 -3.14 -20.07
CA ASN A 181 -8.99 -2.03 -19.29
C ASN A 181 -7.98 -1.50 -18.26
N LEU A 182 -7.05 -2.33 -17.78
CA LEU A 182 -6.01 -1.94 -16.83
C LEU A 182 -4.80 -1.28 -17.51
N SER A 183 -4.58 -1.60 -18.78
CA SER A 183 -3.41 -1.19 -19.54
C SER A 183 -3.66 0.11 -20.29
N GLN A 184 -3.63 1.23 -19.56
CA GLN A 184 -3.95 2.55 -20.10
C GLN A 184 -2.82 3.54 -19.77
N ASP A 185 -2.44 4.35 -20.75
CA ASP A 185 -1.35 5.31 -20.60
C ASP A 185 -1.64 6.36 -19.53
N THR A 186 -2.92 6.71 -19.34
CA THR A 186 -3.38 7.73 -18.38
C THR A 186 -3.40 7.26 -16.93
N ALA A 187 -3.26 5.96 -16.66
CA ALA A 187 -3.20 5.44 -15.30
C ALA A 187 -1.98 5.98 -14.54
N LEU A 188 -2.13 6.22 -13.24
CA LEU A 188 -1.02 6.67 -12.41
C LEU A 188 -0.16 5.50 -11.93
N ALA A 189 1.14 5.60 -12.14
CA ALA A 189 2.12 4.60 -11.71
C ALA A 189 2.08 4.35 -10.20
N GLY A 190 1.85 5.40 -9.40
CA GLY A 190 1.70 5.30 -7.95
C GLY A 190 0.48 4.48 -7.54
N ALA A 191 -0.66 4.68 -8.23
CA ALA A 191 -1.90 3.94 -7.96
C ALA A 191 -1.78 2.46 -8.37
N VAL A 192 -1.17 2.18 -9.53
CA VAL A 192 -0.89 0.80 -9.98
C VAL A 192 0.04 0.09 -8.99
N SER A 193 1.13 0.75 -8.59
CA SER A 193 2.08 0.19 -7.61
C SER A 193 1.45 -0.01 -6.24
N GLY A 194 0.56 0.89 -5.80
CA GLY A 194 -0.24 0.72 -4.59
C GLY A 194 -1.18 -0.48 -4.69
N GLY A 195 -1.83 -0.67 -5.83
CA GLY A 195 -2.66 -1.85 -6.10
C GLY A 195 -1.86 -3.15 -6.09
N ILE A 196 -0.66 -3.15 -6.70
CA ILE A 196 0.27 -4.28 -6.67
C ILE A 196 0.67 -4.61 -5.22
N ALA A 197 1.03 -3.60 -4.43
CA ALA A 197 1.39 -3.77 -3.03
C ALA A 197 0.23 -4.36 -2.20
N LEU A 198 -0.97 -3.79 -2.31
CA LEU A 198 -2.14 -4.23 -1.56
C LEU A 198 -2.57 -5.64 -1.95
N ARG A 199 -2.63 -5.96 -3.25
CA ARG A 199 -2.98 -7.31 -3.71
C ARG A 199 -1.94 -8.37 -3.33
N SER A 200 -0.68 -7.97 -3.20
CA SER A 200 0.39 -8.83 -2.71
C SER A 200 0.26 -9.09 -1.21
N LEU A 201 -0.10 -8.06 -0.44
CA LEU A 201 -0.19 -8.13 1.02
C LEU A 201 -1.45 -8.84 1.53
N VAL A 202 -2.59 -8.57 0.89
CA VAL A 202 -3.91 -8.99 1.36
C VAL A 202 -4.19 -10.45 1.01
N LYS A 203 -4.71 -11.20 1.97
CA LYS A 203 -5.06 -12.60 1.86
C LYS A 203 -5.98 -12.87 0.67
N GLY A 204 -5.68 -13.94 -0.06
CA GLY A 204 -6.43 -14.35 -1.25
C GLY A 204 -6.08 -13.55 -2.51
N GLY A 205 -5.45 -12.39 -2.39
CA GLY A 205 -4.96 -11.62 -3.53
C GLY A 205 -3.83 -12.33 -4.26
N LYS A 206 -3.90 -12.34 -5.61
CA LYS A 206 -2.85 -12.93 -6.47
C LYS A 206 -2.60 -12.06 -7.68
N LEU A 207 -1.32 -11.81 -7.97
CA LEU A 207 -0.95 -11.11 -9.20
C LEU A 207 -1.02 -12.08 -10.37
N ALA A 208 -1.63 -11.64 -11.47
CA ALA A 208 -1.64 -12.38 -12.72
C ALA A 208 -0.23 -12.42 -13.32
N SER A 209 0.13 -13.54 -13.93
CA SER A 209 1.42 -13.73 -14.58
C SER A 209 1.26 -14.44 -15.92
N HIS A 210 2.30 -14.36 -16.73
CA HIS A 210 2.46 -15.16 -17.94
C HIS A 210 3.73 -16.03 -17.83
N ASN A 211 3.88 -17.04 -18.69
CA ASN A 211 5.02 -17.97 -18.65
C ASN A 211 6.12 -17.67 -19.68
N ALA A 212 6.03 -16.54 -20.41
CA ALA A 212 7.07 -16.18 -21.35
C ALA A 212 8.25 -15.54 -20.60
N ASN A 213 9.48 -16.01 -20.86
CA ASN A 213 10.73 -15.33 -20.47
C ASN A 213 10.88 -14.96 -18.98
N SER A 214 10.49 -15.85 -18.04
CA SER A 214 10.56 -15.61 -16.57
C SER A 214 9.69 -14.44 -16.07
N ASP A 215 8.62 -14.11 -16.80
CA ASP A 215 7.64 -13.08 -16.44
C ASP A 215 7.10 -13.26 -15.02
N GLU A 216 6.82 -14.49 -14.59
CA GLU A 216 6.30 -14.79 -13.24
C GLU A 216 7.26 -14.35 -12.13
N LYS A 217 8.58 -14.44 -12.35
CA LYS A 217 9.59 -13.98 -11.38
C LYS A 217 9.65 -12.45 -11.35
N ALA A 218 9.46 -11.80 -12.49
CA ALA A 218 9.40 -10.35 -12.57
C ALA A 218 8.13 -9.82 -11.87
N VAL A 219 6.97 -10.48 -12.07
CA VAL A 219 5.74 -10.19 -11.32
C VAL A 219 5.96 -10.36 -9.81
N GLN A 220 6.60 -11.46 -9.41
CA GLN A 220 6.91 -11.70 -8.00
C GLN A 220 7.81 -10.60 -7.42
N SER A 221 8.86 -10.22 -8.16
CA SER A 221 9.77 -9.14 -7.78
C SER A 221 9.05 -7.79 -7.66
N ALA A 222 8.15 -7.48 -8.60
CA ALA A 222 7.34 -6.26 -8.57
C ALA A 222 6.47 -6.20 -7.31
N GLY A 223 5.76 -7.29 -6.98
CA GLY A 223 4.94 -7.39 -5.77
C GLY A 223 5.75 -7.20 -4.49
N ILE A 224 6.86 -7.94 -4.33
CA ILE A 224 7.72 -7.84 -3.15
C ILE A 224 8.30 -6.43 -3.01
N THR A 225 8.75 -5.84 -4.12
CA THR A 225 9.33 -4.50 -4.14
C THR A 225 8.30 -3.44 -3.76
N ALA A 226 7.08 -3.54 -4.29
CA ALA A 226 6.01 -2.60 -4.00
C ALA A 226 5.64 -2.62 -2.51
N VAL A 227 5.45 -3.82 -1.93
CA VAL A 227 5.19 -4.00 -0.49
C VAL A 227 6.34 -3.43 0.35
N ASN A 228 7.58 -3.80 0.04
CA ASN A 228 8.74 -3.33 0.80
C ASN A 228 8.92 -1.81 0.74
N ARG A 229 8.69 -1.19 -0.42
CA ARG A 229 8.76 0.27 -0.56
C ARG A 229 7.67 0.98 0.25
N ALA A 230 6.43 0.49 0.19
CA ALA A 230 5.32 1.05 0.96
C ALA A 230 5.57 0.96 2.48
N ILE A 231 5.98 -0.21 2.98
CA ILE A 231 6.24 -0.42 4.42
C ILE A 231 7.48 0.34 4.89
N ARG A 232 8.54 0.45 4.07
CA ARG A 232 9.70 1.26 4.45
C ARG A 232 9.36 2.74 4.52
N SER A 233 8.50 3.23 3.62
CA SER A 233 8.03 4.61 3.67
C SER A 233 7.25 4.90 4.95
N SER A 234 6.44 3.95 5.46
CA SER A 234 5.73 4.13 6.72
C SER A 234 6.64 4.15 7.97
N ARG A 235 7.94 3.82 7.82
CA ARG A 235 8.93 3.81 8.91
C ARG A 235 9.95 4.95 8.84
N ARG A 236 10.02 5.67 7.71
CA ARG A 236 10.95 6.80 7.57
C ARG A 236 10.33 8.04 8.22
N CYS A 237 10.66 8.23 9.49
CA CYS A 237 10.71 9.57 10.07
C CYS A 237 12.03 10.22 9.64
N ASN A 238 11.93 11.43 9.09
CA ASN A 238 12.99 12.30 8.52
C ASN A 238 13.20 12.22 7.00
#